data_AF-A0A7S3REE5-F1
#
_entry.id   AF-A0A7S3REE5-F1
#
_cell.length_a   1.000
_cell.length_b   1.000
_cell.length_c   1.000
_cell.angle_alpha   90.00
_cell.angle_beta   90.00
_cell.angle_gamma   90.00
#
_symmetry.space_group_name_H-M   'P 1'
#
loop_
_entity.id
_entity.type
_entity.pdbx_description
1 polymer ?
#
loop_
_entity_poly.entity_id
_entity_poly.type
_entity_poly.pdbx_seq_one_letter_code
_entity_poly.pdbx_strand_id
1 'polypeptide(L)'
;GAQIEAKTQDGRRALHYAARYGYTSLVTSLLDAGARVDVKDKDGNTPIDLARQNGYISLAHSLVTCRTHIESMSSADIAEALRALGVSEGGKDRLMEMVQGVDGASWPEVLRNATRRCMVEFLVGCGRTERNAARVADARMQQYPTAEDAPDMWDRLIAEHCPRAPPAPPRSAGAKVLVISPGFGIRATPAQIRILERAYGAAVICSSQHANPEEPGFDMATGIRPLLEEIEKHRPAAILCASKGGRYMLELWRRLEEGRHDHLKAIAYLMINVPPDLERLPQGIKVTLVQGANEQVWPRPRGYKPHGQCITGSLEALIRTGSFGKCYLYFTVDQNSNFGYRKGDTHNPASLREYDCLPRLVDALLTDFPALSFGASSRLFVSPLRRDAEQRLGWHHDVLASRFNGPDLRVDVPAGCDEYKDVEAVFRAEPAEGVKRFYFSDRGVEHLTITKIERVQNRHLKDCVDNKRNDVQRNLQTMGAHFEAGVHCKWLFHGPSDADALQSIIENPLQGFAPQTGLATGRPNLWGYGAYFALHASYCVNAGYGKYCLDEEENSMLLLCLVDTGVSCVGEEHLLTYPRIHPGRMATYMSFIDSASNPEIFVTYGDQAYPAYIIHYAPHHSVQ
;
A
#
# COMPACT_ATOMS: atom_id res chain seq x y z
N GLY A 1 28.27 29.40 -35.64
CA GLY A 1 28.83 28.05 -35.87
C GLY A 1 28.70 27.67 -37.33
N ALA A 2 29.33 26.56 -37.76
CA ALA A 2 29.19 26.03 -39.12
C ALA A 2 27.75 25.57 -39.41
N GLN A 3 27.30 25.67 -40.66
CA GLN A 3 25.93 25.33 -41.07
C GLN A 3 25.77 23.81 -41.23
N ILE A 4 24.99 23.17 -40.34
CA ILE A 4 24.85 21.71 -40.24
C ILE A 4 24.29 21.05 -41.52
N GLU A 5 23.44 21.77 -42.24
CA GLU A 5 22.79 21.33 -43.48
C GLU A 5 23.54 21.76 -44.77
N ALA A 6 24.76 22.27 -44.65
CA ALA A 6 25.56 22.64 -45.82
C ALA A 6 25.78 21.41 -46.72
N LYS A 7 25.49 21.58 -48.01
CA LYS A 7 25.62 20.52 -49.02
C LYS A 7 26.76 20.80 -49.98
N THR A 8 27.46 19.75 -50.38
CA THR A 8 28.48 19.81 -51.44
C THR A 8 27.81 19.86 -52.82
N GLN A 9 28.63 20.00 -53.87
CA GLN A 9 28.16 19.90 -55.25
C GLN A 9 27.49 18.56 -55.54
N ASP A 10 27.81 17.50 -54.80
CA ASP A 10 27.20 16.16 -54.97
C ASP A 10 25.92 15.97 -54.14
N GLY A 11 25.42 17.03 -53.49
CA GLY A 11 24.25 16.95 -52.61
C GLY A 11 24.53 16.30 -51.25
N ARG A 12 25.79 15.90 -50.99
CA ARG A 12 26.21 15.28 -49.72
C ARG A 12 26.35 16.32 -48.62
N ARG A 13 25.97 15.94 -47.41
CA ARG A 13 26.07 16.73 -46.17
C ARG A 13 27.01 16.04 -45.19
N ALA A 14 27.34 16.72 -44.09
CA ALA A 14 28.18 16.17 -43.02
C ALA A 14 27.74 14.76 -42.58
N LEU A 15 26.43 14.52 -42.46
CA LEU A 15 25.88 13.22 -42.05
C LEU A 15 26.10 12.11 -43.10
N HIS A 16 26.10 12.42 -44.41
CA HIS A 16 26.43 11.45 -45.45
C HIS A 16 27.87 10.96 -45.34
N TYR A 17 28.80 11.88 -45.04
CA TYR A 17 30.20 11.53 -44.88
C TYR A 17 30.44 10.75 -43.59
N ALA A 18 29.84 11.17 -42.47
CA ALA A 18 29.93 10.45 -41.21
C ALA A 18 29.39 9.01 -41.34
N ALA A 19 28.27 8.84 -42.06
CA ALA A 19 27.66 7.54 -42.32
C ALA A 19 28.47 6.67 -43.31
N ARG A 20 29.01 7.27 -44.38
CA ARG A 20 29.84 6.59 -45.38
C ARG A 20 31.16 6.06 -44.82
N TYR A 21 31.72 6.70 -43.79
CA TYR A 21 33.03 6.33 -43.21
C TYR A 21 32.93 5.64 -41.84
N GLY A 22 31.72 5.33 -41.35
CA GLY A 22 31.58 4.56 -40.13
C GLY A 22 31.73 5.38 -38.83
N TYR A 23 31.68 6.72 -38.89
CA TYR A 23 32.02 7.58 -37.75
C TYR A 23 30.87 7.75 -36.76
N THR A 24 30.63 6.73 -35.94
CA THR A 24 29.50 6.65 -34.99
C THR A 24 29.40 7.84 -34.04
N SER A 25 30.50 8.26 -33.42
CA SER A 25 30.51 9.41 -32.49
C SER A 25 30.16 10.74 -33.19
N LEU A 26 30.60 10.89 -34.44
CA LEU A 26 30.28 12.06 -35.25
C LEU A 26 28.83 12.02 -35.74
N VAL A 27 28.31 10.84 -36.10
CA VAL A 27 26.89 10.66 -36.42
C VAL A 27 26.02 11.06 -35.23
N THR A 28 26.30 10.58 -34.02
CA THR A 28 25.56 10.99 -32.81
C THR A 28 25.61 12.51 -32.60
N SER A 29 26.80 13.11 -32.66
CA SER A 29 26.98 14.57 -32.49
C SER A 29 26.23 15.40 -33.55
N LEU A 30 26.17 14.93 -34.80
CA LEU A 30 25.45 15.60 -35.88
C LEU A 30 23.93 15.48 -35.72
N LEU A 31 23.44 14.34 -35.23
CA LEU A 31 22.02 14.12 -34.93
C LEU A 31 21.56 14.97 -33.74
N ASP A 32 22.36 15.03 -32.67
CA ASP A 32 22.11 15.89 -31.51
C ASP A 32 22.10 17.38 -31.89
N ALA A 33 22.81 17.75 -32.96
CA ALA A 33 22.81 19.08 -33.56
C ALA A 33 21.69 19.32 -34.60
N GLY A 34 20.78 18.36 -34.81
CA GLY A 34 19.59 18.50 -35.67
C GLY A 34 19.80 18.18 -37.15
N ALA A 35 20.83 17.40 -37.52
CA ALA A 35 21.06 17.01 -38.91
C ALA A 35 19.95 16.10 -39.46
N ARG A 36 19.50 16.35 -40.69
CA ARG A 36 18.45 15.55 -41.35
C ARG A 36 18.99 14.19 -41.82
N VAL A 37 18.25 13.11 -41.52
CA VAL A 37 18.62 11.71 -41.83
C VAL A 37 18.08 11.20 -43.16
N ASP A 38 17.04 11.85 -43.70
CA ASP A 38 16.23 11.43 -44.85
C ASP A 38 16.68 12.08 -46.18
N VAL A 39 17.71 12.91 -46.11
CA VAL A 39 18.25 13.66 -47.23
C VAL A 39 18.96 12.74 -48.22
N LYS A 40 18.75 12.98 -49.52
CA LYS A 40 19.41 12.23 -50.60
C LYS A 40 20.55 13.02 -51.21
N ASP A 41 21.63 12.34 -51.54
CA ASP A 41 22.67 12.86 -52.44
C ASP A 41 22.22 12.78 -53.91
N LYS A 42 23.05 13.27 -54.83
CA LYS A 42 22.72 13.27 -56.27
C LYS A 42 22.57 11.88 -56.87
N ASP A 43 23.15 10.86 -56.23
CA ASP A 43 23.02 9.45 -56.63
C ASP A 43 21.77 8.80 -56.02
N GLY A 44 20.96 9.58 -55.28
CA GLY A 44 19.73 9.13 -54.63
C GLY A 44 19.95 8.42 -53.29
N ASN A 45 21.19 8.35 -52.80
CA ASN A 45 21.54 7.64 -51.57
C ASN A 45 21.30 8.53 -50.35
N THR A 46 20.70 7.97 -49.30
CA THR A 46 20.62 8.58 -47.97
C THR A 46 21.86 8.24 -47.13
N PRO A 47 22.13 8.94 -46.01
CA PRO A 47 23.19 8.57 -45.08
C PRO A 47 23.13 7.09 -44.65
N ILE A 48 21.93 6.55 -44.42
CA ILE A 48 21.77 5.13 -44.07
C ILE A 48 22.12 4.19 -45.23
N ASP A 49 21.78 4.55 -46.47
CA ASP A 49 22.14 3.75 -47.64
C ASP A 49 23.67 3.68 -47.78
N LEU A 50 24.36 4.79 -47.53
CA LEU A 50 25.83 4.83 -47.51
C LEU A 50 26.42 4.00 -46.36
N ALA A 51 25.85 4.03 -45.16
CA ALA A 51 26.29 3.17 -44.05
C ALA A 51 26.13 1.67 -44.36
N ARG A 52 25.00 1.29 -44.98
CA ARG A 52 24.71 -0.09 -45.39
C ARG A 52 25.61 -0.57 -46.51
N GLN A 53 25.79 0.24 -47.55
CA GLN A 53 26.66 -0.08 -48.69
C GLN A 53 28.11 -0.31 -48.26
N ASN A 54 28.56 0.36 -47.20
CA ASN A 54 29.92 0.23 -46.66
C ASN A 54 30.01 -0.74 -45.45
N GLY A 55 28.95 -1.49 -45.14
CA GLY A 55 28.97 -2.57 -44.14
C GLY A 55 28.91 -2.14 -42.68
N TYR A 56 28.59 -0.87 -42.39
CA TYR A 56 28.48 -0.36 -41.01
C TYR A 56 27.09 -0.65 -40.41
N ILE A 57 26.81 -1.93 -40.16
CA ILE A 57 25.49 -2.40 -39.70
C ILE A 57 25.07 -1.77 -38.37
N SER A 58 25.97 -1.70 -37.39
CA SER A 58 25.67 -1.05 -36.09
C SER A 58 25.40 0.46 -36.24
N LEU A 59 26.06 1.12 -37.19
CA LEU A 59 25.81 2.55 -37.49
C LEU A 59 24.50 2.74 -38.24
N ALA A 60 24.18 1.86 -39.19
CA ALA A 60 22.91 1.84 -39.90
C ALA A 60 21.76 1.60 -38.91
N HIS A 61 21.96 0.75 -37.89
CA HIS A 61 21.02 0.60 -36.77
C HIS A 61 20.90 1.89 -35.95
N SER A 62 22.01 2.56 -35.63
CA SER A 62 21.98 3.85 -34.94
C SER A 62 21.26 4.96 -35.73
N LEU A 63 21.38 4.96 -37.07
CA LEU A 63 20.68 5.92 -37.95
C LEU A 63 19.15 5.67 -38.05
N VAL A 64 18.67 4.50 -37.63
CA VAL A 64 17.23 4.11 -37.61
C VAL A 64 16.56 4.44 -36.27
N THR A 65 17.19 5.24 -35.40
CA THR A 65 16.76 5.37 -33.99
C THR A 65 15.24 5.56 -33.85
N CYS A 66 14.62 4.78 -32.96
CA CYS A 66 13.21 4.90 -32.55
C CYS A 66 12.74 6.35 -32.36
N ARG A 67 13.66 7.25 -31.99
CA ARG A 67 13.47 8.71 -31.98
C ARG A 67 12.90 9.27 -33.29
N THR A 68 13.53 9.03 -34.43
CA THR A 68 13.08 9.58 -35.72
C THR A 68 11.76 8.95 -36.16
N HIS A 69 11.57 7.66 -35.86
CA HIS A 69 10.29 6.98 -36.11
C HIS A 69 9.16 7.58 -35.25
N ILE A 70 9.36 7.70 -33.94
CA ILE A 70 8.40 8.26 -32.97
C ILE A 70 8.11 9.75 -33.25
N GLU A 71 9.11 10.51 -33.70
CA GLU A 71 8.94 11.89 -34.13
C GLU A 71 7.99 12.01 -35.35
N SER A 72 8.01 11.02 -36.25
CA SER A 72 7.15 10.97 -37.44
C SER A 72 5.76 10.34 -37.22
N MET A 73 5.53 9.64 -36.10
CA MET A 73 4.26 8.96 -35.80
C MET A 73 3.11 9.96 -35.56
N SER A 74 1.90 9.56 -35.97
CA SER A 74 0.68 10.28 -35.62
C SER A 74 0.32 10.09 -34.15
N SER A 75 -0.51 10.98 -33.58
CA SER A 75 -1.01 10.83 -32.22
C SER A 75 -1.80 9.52 -32.01
N ALA A 76 -2.46 9.01 -33.05
CA ALA A 76 -3.17 7.74 -33.01
C ALA A 76 -2.21 6.55 -32.95
N ASP A 77 -1.14 6.56 -33.74
CA ASP A 77 -0.13 5.50 -33.75
C ASP A 77 0.65 5.46 -32.43
N ILE A 78 0.91 6.63 -31.83
CA ILE A 78 1.55 6.73 -30.51
C ILE A 78 0.64 6.14 -29.44
N ALA A 79 -0.65 6.47 -29.47
CA ALA A 79 -1.62 5.89 -28.54
C ALA A 79 -1.72 4.37 -28.69
N GLU A 80 -1.68 3.85 -29.92
CA GLU A 80 -1.69 2.41 -30.18
C GLU A 80 -0.43 1.70 -29.66
N ALA A 81 0.75 2.27 -29.93
CA ALA A 81 2.00 1.73 -29.41
C ALA A 81 2.05 1.74 -27.87
N LEU A 82 1.52 2.79 -27.23
CA LEU A 82 1.41 2.86 -25.77
C LEU A 82 0.42 1.83 -25.21
N ARG A 83 -0.73 1.63 -25.88
CA ARG A 83 -1.69 0.58 -25.51
C ARG A 83 -1.06 -0.80 -25.54
N ALA A 84 -0.27 -1.12 -26.56
CA ALA A 84 0.45 -2.39 -26.64
C ALA A 84 1.41 -2.61 -25.45
N LEU A 85 2.01 -1.54 -24.95
CA LEU A 85 2.90 -1.55 -23.78
C LEU A 85 2.14 -1.57 -22.44
N GLY A 86 0.80 -1.64 -22.45
CA GLY A 86 -0.04 -1.66 -21.26
C GLY A 86 -0.19 -0.28 -20.62
N VAL A 87 -0.17 0.78 -21.44
CA VAL A 87 -0.29 2.18 -21.03
C VAL A 87 -1.49 2.84 -21.71
N SER A 88 -2.42 3.37 -20.91
CA SER A 88 -3.67 3.98 -21.38
C SER A 88 -3.51 5.43 -21.86
N GLU A 89 -2.47 6.15 -21.41
CA GLU A 89 -2.23 7.55 -21.77
C GLU A 89 -0.74 7.90 -21.89
N GLY A 90 -0.40 8.79 -22.82
CA GLY A 90 0.95 9.32 -22.99
C GLY A 90 1.18 9.93 -24.37
N GLY A 91 2.38 10.46 -24.58
CA GLY A 91 2.82 11.05 -25.84
C GLY A 91 4.19 10.55 -26.28
N LYS A 92 4.81 11.24 -27.25
CA LYS A 92 6.10 10.87 -27.83
C LYS A 92 7.18 10.59 -26.77
N ASP A 93 7.31 11.48 -25.79
CA ASP A 93 8.33 11.37 -24.74
C ASP A 93 8.16 10.09 -23.90
N ARG A 94 6.91 9.71 -23.62
CA ARG A 94 6.61 8.50 -22.85
C ARG A 94 6.95 7.25 -23.65
N LEU A 95 6.57 7.23 -24.93
CA LEU A 95 6.91 6.11 -25.81
C LEU A 95 8.42 5.98 -25.96
N MET A 96 9.14 7.09 -26.09
CA MET A 96 10.60 7.15 -26.16
C MET A 96 11.28 6.55 -24.92
N GLU A 97 10.83 6.92 -23.72
CA GLU A 97 11.33 6.37 -22.46
C GLU A 97 11.12 4.85 -22.41
N MET A 98 9.94 4.37 -22.79
CA MET A 98 9.56 2.96 -22.68
C MET A 98 10.28 2.04 -23.67
N VAL A 99 10.75 2.57 -24.80
CA VAL A 99 11.56 1.81 -25.77
C VAL A 99 13.06 2.09 -25.65
N GLN A 100 13.46 2.99 -24.73
CA GLN A 100 14.86 3.31 -24.54
C GLN A 100 15.66 2.08 -24.10
N GLY A 101 16.79 1.84 -24.76
CA GLY A 101 17.67 0.70 -24.49
C GLY A 101 17.05 -0.66 -24.83
N VAL A 102 16.00 -0.70 -25.65
CA VAL A 102 15.42 -1.94 -26.17
C VAL A 102 15.98 -2.21 -27.57
N ASP A 103 16.60 -3.36 -27.75
CA ASP A 103 17.15 -3.79 -29.04
C ASP A 103 16.04 -4.33 -29.97
N GLY A 104 16.18 -4.09 -31.28
CA GLY A 104 15.31 -4.65 -32.32
C GLY A 104 15.68 -4.16 -33.72
N ALA A 105 15.52 -5.00 -34.76
CA ALA A 105 15.84 -4.67 -36.14
C ALA A 105 14.73 -3.88 -36.86
N SER A 106 13.53 -3.78 -36.25
CA SER A 106 12.37 -3.05 -36.76
C SER A 106 11.49 -2.50 -35.63
N TRP A 107 10.66 -1.50 -35.91
CA TRP A 107 9.74 -0.94 -34.91
C TRP A 107 8.80 -1.98 -34.26
N PRO A 108 8.17 -2.92 -35.01
CA PRO A 108 7.39 -3.99 -34.39
C PRO A 108 8.19 -4.88 -33.44
N GLU A 109 9.47 -5.14 -33.74
CA GLU A 109 10.35 -5.95 -32.89
C GLU A 109 10.76 -5.19 -31.63
N VAL A 110 11.10 -3.91 -31.76
CA VAL A 110 11.36 -3.02 -30.61
C VAL A 110 10.13 -2.97 -29.69
N LEU A 111 8.93 -2.77 -30.26
CA LEU A 111 7.69 -2.71 -29.48
C LEU A 111 7.38 -4.04 -28.78
N ARG A 112 7.61 -5.17 -29.45
CA ARG A 112 7.47 -6.52 -28.87
C ARG A 112 8.42 -6.74 -27.70
N ASN A 113 9.70 -6.39 -27.87
CA ASN A 113 10.72 -6.54 -26.82
C ASN A 113 10.47 -5.60 -25.64
N ALA A 114 10.01 -4.38 -25.91
CA ALA A 114 9.59 -3.43 -24.89
C ALA A 114 8.37 -3.95 -24.11
N THR A 115 7.37 -4.51 -24.81
CA THR A 115 6.18 -5.12 -24.18
C THR A 115 6.58 -6.23 -23.22
N ARG A 116 7.44 -7.15 -23.67
CA ARG A 116 7.99 -8.21 -22.83
C ARG A 116 8.70 -7.65 -21.60
N ARG A 117 9.56 -6.65 -21.76
CA ARG A 117 10.26 -5.99 -20.64
C ARG A 117 9.27 -5.42 -19.62
N CYS A 118 8.28 -4.67 -20.09
CA CYS A 118 7.22 -4.12 -19.23
C CYS A 118 6.43 -5.21 -18.48
N MET A 119 6.18 -6.36 -19.10
CA MET A 119 5.52 -7.50 -18.44
C MET A 119 6.39 -8.10 -17.34
N VAL A 120 7.69 -8.27 -17.59
CA VAL A 120 8.63 -8.77 -16.57
C VAL A 120 8.68 -7.79 -15.40
N GLU A 121 8.84 -6.50 -15.66
CA GLU A 121 8.83 -5.45 -14.63
C GLU A 121 7.52 -5.45 -13.82
N PHE A 122 6.38 -5.59 -14.51
CA PHE A 122 5.07 -5.71 -13.85
C PHE A 122 5.00 -6.92 -12.92
N LEU A 123 5.39 -8.10 -13.40
CA LEU A 123 5.32 -9.36 -12.67
C LEU A 123 6.30 -9.39 -11.48
N VAL A 124 7.50 -8.82 -11.64
CA VAL A 124 8.43 -8.58 -10.54
C VAL A 124 7.80 -7.63 -9.52
N GLY A 125 7.13 -6.57 -9.98
CA GLY A 125 6.34 -5.66 -9.14
C GLY A 125 5.19 -6.35 -8.40
N CYS A 126 4.69 -7.48 -8.89
CA CYS A 126 3.70 -8.34 -8.21
C CYS A 126 4.34 -9.38 -7.26
N GLY A 127 5.64 -9.26 -6.97
CA GLY A 127 6.36 -10.11 -6.01
C GLY A 127 6.87 -11.43 -6.59
N ARG A 128 6.99 -11.55 -7.92
CA ARG A 128 7.66 -12.71 -8.56
C ARG A 128 9.16 -12.47 -8.67
N THR A 129 9.95 -13.53 -8.63
CA THR A 129 11.37 -13.46 -8.99
C THR A 129 11.53 -13.14 -10.48
N GLU A 130 12.60 -12.45 -10.86
CA GLU A 130 12.88 -12.11 -12.27
C GLU A 130 12.82 -13.32 -13.19
N ARG A 131 13.38 -14.46 -12.77
CA ARG A 131 13.35 -15.71 -13.55
C ARG A 131 11.93 -16.22 -13.77
N ASN A 132 11.08 -16.15 -12.75
CA ASN A 132 9.69 -16.58 -12.85
C ASN A 132 8.87 -15.59 -13.70
N ALA A 133 9.08 -14.29 -13.52
CA ALA A 133 8.48 -13.22 -14.29
C ALA A 133 8.81 -13.33 -15.78
N ALA A 134 10.09 -13.53 -16.13
CA ALA A 134 10.55 -13.76 -17.49
C ALA A 134 9.84 -14.95 -18.14
N ARG A 135 9.79 -16.09 -17.46
CA ARG A 135 9.11 -17.29 -17.97
C ARG A 135 7.63 -17.07 -18.25
N VAL A 136 6.93 -16.36 -17.36
CA VAL A 136 5.50 -16.06 -17.52
C VAL A 136 5.30 -15.06 -18.66
N ALA A 137 6.14 -14.02 -18.75
CA ALA A 137 6.10 -13.07 -19.85
C ALA A 137 6.33 -13.77 -21.20
N ASP A 138 7.32 -14.65 -21.30
CA ASP A 138 7.63 -15.42 -22.51
C ASP A 138 6.45 -16.29 -22.96
N ALA A 139 5.84 -17.03 -22.02
CA ALA A 139 4.66 -17.85 -22.31
C ALA A 139 3.48 -17.02 -22.83
N ARG A 140 3.31 -15.81 -22.31
CA ARG A 140 2.23 -14.90 -22.71
C ARG A 140 2.50 -14.23 -24.05
N MET A 141 3.74 -13.82 -24.31
CA MET A 141 4.15 -13.31 -25.63
C MET A 141 3.98 -14.36 -26.75
N GLN A 142 4.03 -15.66 -26.42
CA GLN A 142 3.71 -16.73 -27.36
C GLN A 142 2.20 -16.90 -27.59
N GLN A 143 1.39 -16.71 -26.55
CA GLN A 143 -0.06 -16.82 -26.63
C GLN A 143 -0.73 -15.64 -27.35
N TYR A 144 -0.14 -14.45 -27.25
CA TYR A 144 -0.63 -13.21 -27.84
C TYR A 144 0.46 -12.63 -28.76
N PRO A 145 0.56 -13.14 -30.00
CA PRO A 145 1.70 -12.85 -30.86
C PRO A 145 1.62 -11.47 -31.54
N THR A 146 0.48 -10.77 -31.50
CA THR A 146 0.26 -9.49 -32.20
C THR A 146 0.03 -8.33 -31.23
N ALA A 147 0.23 -7.10 -31.72
CA ALA A 147 0.00 -5.88 -30.93
C ALA A 147 -1.49 -5.61 -30.67
N GLU A 148 -2.39 -6.08 -31.55
CA GLU A 148 -3.85 -5.95 -31.38
C GLU A 148 -4.37 -6.78 -30.21
N ASP A 149 -3.69 -7.90 -29.90
CA ASP A 149 -4.02 -8.78 -28.78
C ASP A 149 -3.55 -8.25 -27.41
N ALA A 150 -2.69 -7.23 -27.41
CA ALA A 150 -1.98 -6.77 -26.22
C ALA A 150 -2.89 -6.22 -25.10
N PRO A 151 -3.98 -5.45 -25.39
CA PRO A 151 -4.89 -4.98 -24.35
C PRO A 151 -5.54 -6.14 -23.57
N ASP A 152 -6.12 -7.11 -24.28
CA ASP A 152 -6.74 -8.31 -23.71
C ASP A 152 -5.74 -9.16 -22.92
N MET A 153 -4.51 -9.29 -23.43
CA MET A 153 -3.41 -9.96 -22.73
C MET A 153 -3.12 -9.27 -21.40
N TRP A 154 -2.97 -7.95 -21.41
CA TRP A 154 -2.67 -7.17 -20.23
C TRP A 154 -3.77 -7.31 -19.19
N ASP A 155 -5.05 -7.19 -19.58
CA ASP A 155 -6.20 -7.34 -18.69
C ASP A 155 -6.22 -8.72 -17.99
N ARG A 156 -5.93 -9.80 -18.72
CA ARG A 156 -5.84 -11.15 -18.14
C ARG A 156 -4.64 -11.31 -17.22
N LEU A 157 -3.45 -10.85 -17.63
CA LEU A 157 -2.24 -10.90 -16.80
C LEU A 157 -2.44 -10.14 -15.48
N ILE A 158 -3.13 -9.01 -15.57
CA ILE A 158 -3.55 -8.14 -14.47
C ILE A 158 -4.50 -8.87 -13.51
N ALA A 159 -5.49 -9.58 -14.04
CA ALA A 159 -6.47 -10.32 -13.26
C ALA A 159 -5.87 -11.55 -12.56
N GLU A 160 -4.90 -12.20 -13.17
CA GLU A 160 -4.28 -13.43 -12.66
C GLU A 160 -3.16 -13.21 -11.64
N HIS A 161 -2.43 -12.10 -11.75
CA HIS A 161 -1.18 -11.91 -11.00
C HIS A 161 -1.18 -10.74 -10.05
N CYS A 162 -2.23 -9.94 -10.06
CA CYS A 162 -2.50 -9.03 -8.97
C CYS A 162 -3.49 -9.72 -8.03
N PRO A 163 -3.19 -9.83 -6.72
CA PRO A 163 -4.17 -10.34 -5.77
C PRO A 163 -5.45 -9.52 -5.93
N ARG A 164 -6.56 -10.20 -6.21
CA ARG A 164 -7.86 -9.54 -6.06
C ARG A 164 -7.93 -9.11 -4.60
N ALA A 165 -7.98 -7.81 -4.39
CA ALA A 165 -8.49 -7.25 -3.17
C ALA A 165 -9.72 -8.07 -2.73
N PRO A 166 -9.88 -8.42 -1.45
CA PRO A 166 -11.19 -8.86 -0.99
C PRO A 166 -12.22 -7.84 -1.48
N PRO A 167 -13.44 -8.27 -1.85
CA PRO A 167 -14.44 -7.37 -2.39
C PRO A 167 -14.55 -6.18 -1.46
N ALA A 168 -14.23 -5.00 -1.99
CA ALA A 168 -14.30 -3.77 -1.22
C ALA A 168 -15.71 -3.64 -0.61
N PRO A 169 -15.86 -2.93 0.53
CA PRO A 169 -17.19 -2.50 0.94
C PRO A 169 -17.89 -1.85 -0.26
N PRO A 170 -19.23 -1.87 -0.36
CA PRO A 170 -19.96 -1.30 -1.49
C PRO A 170 -19.42 0.08 -1.82
N ARG A 171 -18.56 0.17 -2.84
CA ARG A 171 -17.92 1.42 -3.22
C ARG A 171 -19.07 2.31 -3.64
N SER A 172 -19.05 3.58 -3.22
CA SER A 172 -20.09 4.54 -3.58
C SER A 172 -20.18 4.58 -5.11
N ALA A 173 -21.14 3.82 -5.66
CA ALA A 173 -21.27 3.57 -7.08
C ALA A 173 -21.59 4.90 -7.75
N GLY A 174 -20.56 5.60 -8.24
CA GLY A 174 -20.68 6.91 -8.89
C GLY A 174 -19.72 8.00 -8.40
N ALA A 175 -18.97 7.82 -7.30
CA ALA A 175 -18.01 8.83 -6.84
C ALA A 175 -16.79 8.89 -7.78
N LYS A 176 -16.65 10.00 -8.52
CA LYS A 176 -15.52 10.21 -9.43
C LYS A 176 -14.26 10.59 -8.67
N VAL A 177 -13.13 10.02 -9.07
CA VAL A 177 -11.81 10.23 -8.47
C VAL A 177 -10.90 10.81 -9.54
N LEU A 178 -10.38 12.03 -9.32
CA LEU A 178 -9.47 12.70 -10.24
C LEU A 178 -8.02 12.52 -9.78
N VAL A 179 -7.16 11.98 -10.64
CA VAL A 179 -5.74 11.78 -10.37
C VAL A 179 -4.91 12.84 -11.09
N ILE A 180 -4.21 13.68 -10.32
CA ILE A 180 -3.29 14.69 -10.83
C ILE A 180 -1.97 14.03 -11.21
N SER A 181 -1.64 14.04 -12.50
CA SER A 181 -0.54 13.24 -13.05
C SER A 181 0.88 13.51 -12.55
N PRO A 182 1.36 14.76 -12.43
CA PRO A 182 2.74 15.02 -12.02
C PRO A 182 3.07 14.33 -10.70
N GLY A 183 4.02 13.40 -10.73
CA GLY A 183 4.44 12.63 -9.56
C GLY A 183 3.58 11.41 -9.18
N PHE A 184 2.41 11.19 -9.79
CA PHE A 184 1.58 9.98 -9.61
C PHE A 184 1.98 8.80 -10.49
N GLY A 185 3.16 8.86 -11.12
CA GLY A 185 3.68 7.72 -11.87
C GLY A 185 2.81 7.27 -13.05
N ILE A 186 1.89 8.09 -13.57
CA ILE A 186 1.14 7.81 -14.83
C ILE A 186 2.14 7.43 -15.93
N ARG A 187 3.33 8.04 -15.87
CA ARG A 187 4.48 7.82 -16.74
C ARG A 187 5.69 7.14 -16.06
N ALA A 188 5.57 6.43 -14.94
CA ALA A 188 6.76 5.79 -14.32
C ALA A 188 6.44 4.54 -13.50
N THR A 189 5.22 4.40 -12.98
CA THR A 189 4.80 3.22 -12.21
C THR A 189 3.29 3.02 -12.33
N PRO A 190 2.79 2.46 -13.44
CA PRO A 190 1.35 2.34 -13.72
C PRO A 190 0.59 1.41 -12.75
N ALA A 191 1.26 0.78 -11.78
CA ALA A 191 0.63 -0.15 -10.84
C ALA A 191 -0.40 0.51 -9.91
N GLN A 192 -0.12 1.71 -9.36
CA GLN A 192 -1.04 2.38 -8.43
C GLN A 192 -2.33 2.84 -9.13
N ILE A 193 -2.21 3.41 -10.33
CA ILE A 193 -3.36 3.83 -11.15
C ILE A 193 -4.18 2.63 -11.57
N ARG A 194 -3.55 1.54 -12.03
CA ARG A 194 -4.28 0.31 -12.38
C ARG A 194 -5.08 -0.26 -11.22
N ILE A 195 -4.58 -0.15 -9.98
CA ILE A 195 -5.32 -0.59 -8.80
C ILE A 195 -6.57 0.29 -8.60
N LEU A 196 -6.45 1.61 -8.80
CA LEU A 196 -7.59 2.53 -8.76
C LEU A 196 -8.58 2.29 -9.92
N GLU A 197 -8.09 2.13 -11.16
CA GLU A 197 -8.92 1.87 -12.34
C GLU A 197 -9.69 0.56 -12.19
N ARG A 198 -9.08 -0.49 -11.62
CA ARG A 198 -9.82 -1.71 -11.28
C ARG A 198 -10.84 -1.48 -10.18
N ALA A 199 -10.52 -0.61 -9.24
CA ALA A 199 -11.37 -0.38 -8.08
C ALA A 199 -12.63 0.44 -8.44
N TYR A 200 -12.47 1.48 -9.25
CA TYR A 200 -13.51 2.47 -9.53
C TYR A 200 -13.91 2.51 -11.02
N GLY A 201 -13.23 1.76 -11.89
CA GLY A 201 -13.52 1.70 -13.33
C GLY A 201 -13.45 3.08 -13.98
N ALA A 202 -14.45 3.38 -14.80
CA ALA A 202 -14.60 4.68 -15.47
C ALA A 202 -14.80 5.88 -14.52
N ALA A 203 -14.95 5.66 -13.21
CA ALA A 203 -15.01 6.74 -12.24
C ALA A 203 -13.61 7.28 -11.88
N VAL A 204 -12.52 6.59 -12.23
CA VAL A 204 -11.17 7.18 -12.19
C VAL A 204 -10.95 8.04 -13.42
N ILE A 205 -10.59 9.29 -13.20
CA ILE A 205 -10.19 10.23 -14.23
C ILE A 205 -8.70 10.45 -14.06
N CYS A 206 -7.90 9.90 -14.96
CA CYS A 206 -6.48 10.21 -15.06
C CYS A 206 -6.32 11.36 -16.04
N SER A 207 -5.68 12.46 -15.62
CA SER A 207 -5.40 13.57 -16.53
C SER A 207 -3.91 13.78 -16.68
N SER A 208 -3.39 13.44 -17.86
CA SER A 208 -2.01 13.70 -18.28
C SER A 208 -1.75 15.14 -18.73
N GLN A 209 -2.74 16.03 -18.65
CA GLN A 209 -2.68 17.39 -19.21
C GLN A 209 -1.92 18.39 -18.31
N HIS A 210 -1.63 18.03 -17.07
CA HIS A 210 -0.98 18.94 -16.13
C HIS A 210 0.55 18.89 -16.29
N ALA A 211 1.14 20.05 -16.61
CA ALA A 211 2.59 20.20 -16.64
C ALA A 211 3.21 20.06 -15.24
N ASN A 212 4.49 19.77 -15.16
CA ASN A 212 5.18 19.63 -13.88
C ASN A 212 5.38 21.03 -13.23
N PRO A 213 4.78 21.29 -12.06
CA PRO A 213 4.80 22.61 -11.45
C PRO A 213 6.16 23.01 -10.86
N GLU A 214 7.13 22.09 -10.84
CA GLU A 214 8.50 22.34 -10.37
C GLU A 214 9.49 22.57 -11.52
N GLU A 215 9.02 22.63 -12.77
CA GLU A 215 9.88 22.96 -13.91
C GLU A 215 10.29 24.45 -13.92
N PRO A 216 11.54 24.78 -14.28
CA PRO A 216 11.97 26.16 -14.40
C PRO A 216 11.06 26.95 -15.36
N GLY A 217 10.57 28.10 -14.91
CA GLY A 217 9.69 28.98 -15.70
C GLY A 217 8.21 28.58 -15.71
N PHE A 218 7.81 27.56 -14.93
CA PHE A 218 6.40 27.23 -14.77
C PHE A 218 5.62 28.36 -14.09
N ASP A 219 4.53 28.81 -14.73
CA ASP A 219 3.58 29.77 -14.16
C ASP A 219 2.33 29.07 -13.62
N MET A 220 2.19 29.03 -12.30
CA MET A 220 1.03 28.42 -11.63
C MET A 220 -0.29 29.12 -11.98
N ALA A 221 -0.29 30.43 -12.26
CA ALA A 221 -1.53 31.16 -12.58
C ALA A 221 -2.16 30.69 -13.90
N THR A 222 -1.31 30.26 -14.85
CA THR A 222 -1.74 29.68 -16.13
C THR A 222 -1.86 28.16 -16.04
N GLY A 223 -0.92 27.48 -15.39
CA GLY A 223 -0.83 26.02 -15.33
C GLY A 223 -1.97 25.34 -14.56
N ILE A 224 -2.63 26.02 -13.61
CA ILE A 224 -3.77 25.46 -12.86
C ILE A 224 -5.08 25.44 -13.67
N ARG A 225 -5.19 26.20 -14.78
CA ARG A 225 -6.46 26.37 -15.51
C ARG A 225 -7.04 25.04 -16.04
N PRO A 226 -6.27 24.15 -16.69
CA PRO A 226 -6.81 22.87 -17.15
C PRO A 226 -7.36 22.01 -16.01
N LEU A 227 -6.70 22.03 -14.84
CA LEU A 227 -7.19 21.30 -13.66
C LEU A 227 -8.52 21.84 -13.16
N LEU A 228 -8.70 23.17 -13.12
CA LEU A 228 -9.97 23.79 -12.73
C LEU A 228 -11.10 23.44 -13.72
N GLU A 229 -10.81 23.41 -15.02
CA GLU A 229 -11.75 23.01 -16.06
C GLU A 229 -12.17 21.54 -15.91
N GLU A 230 -11.24 20.66 -15.59
CA GLU A 230 -11.54 19.24 -15.34
C GLU A 230 -12.35 19.03 -14.06
N ILE A 231 -12.04 19.78 -12.99
CA ILE A 231 -12.82 19.74 -11.76
C ILE A 231 -14.28 20.14 -12.03
N GLU A 232 -14.51 21.21 -12.79
CA GLU A 232 -15.87 21.64 -13.13
C GLU A 232 -16.58 20.62 -14.05
N LYS A 233 -15.87 20.13 -15.06
CA LYS A 233 -16.41 19.16 -16.04
C LYS A 233 -16.80 17.84 -15.37
N HIS A 234 -15.94 17.32 -14.49
CA HIS A 234 -16.09 15.99 -13.96
C HIS A 234 -16.79 15.95 -12.59
N ARG A 235 -16.68 17.02 -11.79
CA ARG A 235 -17.17 17.10 -10.41
C ARG A 235 -16.68 15.93 -9.55
N PRO A 236 -15.36 15.76 -9.38
CA PRO A 236 -14.81 14.65 -8.62
C PRO A 236 -15.20 14.76 -7.14
N ALA A 237 -15.47 13.60 -6.52
CA ALA A 237 -15.64 13.50 -5.07
C ALA A 237 -14.28 13.48 -4.34
N ALA A 238 -13.22 13.02 -5.01
CA ALA A 238 -11.87 13.04 -4.48
C ALA A 238 -10.82 13.44 -5.53
N ILE A 239 -9.78 14.14 -5.09
CA ILE A 239 -8.58 14.46 -5.87
C ILE A 239 -7.37 13.79 -5.22
N LEU A 240 -6.59 13.09 -6.04
CA LEU A 240 -5.39 12.36 -5.64
C LEU A 240 -4.18 13.01 -6.30
N CYS A 241 -3.13 13.28 -5.53
CA CYS A 241 -1.85 13.73 -6.06
C CYS A 241 -0.69 13.05 -5.35
N ALA A 242 0.47 13.02 -6.01
CA ALA A 242 1.69 12.46 -5.46
C ALA A 242 2.87 13.34 -5.82
N SER A 243 3.80 13.51 -4.90
CA SER A 243 5.05 14.25 -5.11
C SER A 243 4.78 15.64 -5.70
N LYS A 244 5.30 15.94 -6.89
CA LYS A 244 5.21 17.25 -7.57
C LYS A 244 3.77 17.71 -7.80
N GLY A 245 2.83 16.79 -7.99
CA GLY A 245 1.40 17.10 -8.14
C GLY A 245 0.80 17.77 -6.91
N GLY A 246 1.42 17.61 -5.73
CA GLY A 246 1.03 18.29 -4.51
C GLY A 246 0.96 19.82 -4.65
N ARG A 247 1.81 20.42 -5.50
CA ARG A 247 1.82 21.87 -5.74
C ARG A 247 0.50 22.40 -6.28
N TYR A 248 -0.19 21.64 -7.14
CA TYR A 248 -1.52 22.00 -7.61
C TYR A 248 -2.54 21.98 -6.48
N MET A 249 -2.47 20.99 -5.60
CA MET A 249 -3.39 20.87 -4.45
C MET A 249 -3.22 22.04 -3.48
N LEU A 250 -1.99 22.48 -3.23
CA LEU A 250 -1.69 23.68 -2.44
C LEU A 250 -2.33 24.94 -3.06
N GLU A 251 -2.23 25.11 -4.38
CA GLU A 251 -2.85 26.24 -5.07
C GLU A 251 -4.39 26.18 -5.05
N LEU A 252 -4.99 24.98 -5.15
CA LEU A 252 -6.44 24.80 -4.99
C LEU A 252 -6.89 25.23 -3.59
N TRP A 253 -6.17 24.83 -2.53
CA TRP A 253 -6.50 25.22 -1.16
C TRP A 253 -6.28 26.71 -0.91
N ARG A 254 -5.23 27.31 -1.48
CA ARG A 254 -5.01 28.77 -1.39
C ARG A 254 -6.19 29.54 -1.99
N ARG A 255 -6.67 29.14 -3.17
CA ARG A 255 -7.84 29.75 -3.83
C ARG A 255 -9.12 29.58 -3.03
N LEU A 256 -9.30 28.40 -2.44
CA LEU A 256 -10.41 28.10 -1.54
C LEU A 256 -10.44 29.05 -0.33
N GLU A 257 -9.29 29.26 0.30
CA GLU A 257 -9.14 30.15 1.47
C GLU A 257 -9.40 31.63 1.14
N GLU A 258 -9.11 32.05 -0.09
CA GLU A 258 -9.45 33.38 -0.60
C GLU A 258 -10.95 33.57 -0.90
N GLY A 259 -11.78 32.56 -0.61
CA GLY A 259 -13.22 32.59 -0.90
C GLY A 259 -13.55 32.41 -2.38
N ARG A 260 -12.61 31.89 -3.17
CA ARG A 260 -12.81 31.57 -4.59
C ARG A 260 -13.12 30.07 -4.70
N HIS A 261 -14.01 29.69 -5.62
CA HIS A 261 -14.32 28.27 -5.91
C HIS A 261 -14.86 27.45 -4.72
N ASP A 262 -15.96 27.90 -4.10
CA ASP A 262 -16.58 27.21 -2.95
C ASP A 262 -16.91 25.72 -3.18
N HIS A 263 -17.13 25.30 -4.43
CA HIS A 263 -17.37 23.90 -4.77
C HIS A 263 -16.19 22.99 -4.41
N LEU A 264 -14.97 23.53 -4.30
CA LEU A 264 -13.79 22.77 -3.85
C LEU A 264 -13.95 22.25 -2.40
N LYS A 265 -14.81 22.87 -1.58
CA LYS A 265 -15.09 22.41 -0.21
C LYS A 265 -15.75 21.03 -0.15
N ALA A 266 -16.44 20.64 -1.22
CA ALA A 266 -17.10 19.35 -1.32
C ALA A 266 -16.16 18.21 -1.73
N ILE A 267 -14.93 18.54 -2.15
CA ILE A 267 -13.95 17.57 -2.65
C ILE A 267 -13.07 17.09 -1.49
N ALA A 268 -12.78 15.80 -1.47
CA ALA A 268 -11.82 15.21 -0.54
C ALA A 268 -10.42 15.08 -1.20
N TYR A 269 -9.35 15.19 -0.42
CA TYR A 269 -7.99 15.29 -0.96
C TYR A 269 -7.07 14.20 -0.39
N LEU A 270 -6.39 13.45 -1.27
CA LEU A 270 -5.36 12.49 -0.88
C LEU A 270 -4.01 12.91 -1.46
N MET A 271 -3.01 13.09 -0.60
CA MET A 271 -1.67 13.52 -0.99
C MET A 271 -0.62 12.50 -0.57
N ILE A 272 0.11 11.97 -1.55
CA ILE A 272 1.28 11.11 -1.35
C ILE A 272 2.55 11.95 -1.47
N ASN A 273 3.53 11.75 -0.59
CA ASN A 273 4.78 12.52 -0.57
C ASN A 273 4.52 14.04 -0.40
N VAL A 274 4.17 14.43 0.83
CA VAL A 274 3.82 15.80 1.19
C VAL A 274 4.97 16.79 0.88
N PRO A 275 4.69 17.93 0.22
CA PRO A 275 5.67 18.99 0.01
C PRO A 275 6.27 19.49 1.32
N PRO A 276 7.59 19.73 1.39
CA PRO A 276 8.29 20.07 2.63
C PRO A 276 7.90 21.43 3.22
N ASP A 277 7.38 22.33 2.40
CA ASP A 277 6.95 23.68 2.75
C ASP A 277 5.46 23.78 3.12
N LEU A 278 4.74 22.66 3.17
CA LEU A 278 3.36 22.65 3.65
C LEU A 278 3.33 22.75 5.17
N GLU A 279 2.92 23.90 5.69
CA GLU A 279 2.89 24.18 7.15
C GLU A 279 1.54 23.89 7.81
N ARG A 280 0.43 23.98 7.04
CA ARG A 280 -0.93 23.81 7.57
C ARG A 280 -1.87 23.20 6.53
N LEU A 281 -2.89 22.48 7.01
CA LEU A 281 -3.98 21.96 6.20
C LEU A 281 -5.20 22.91 6.18
N PRO A 282 -5.98 22.91 5.08
CA PRO A 282 -7.20 23.72 4.98
C PRO A 282 -8.25 23.27 6.00
N GLN A 283 -9.00 24.24 6.53
CA GLN A 283 -10.06 23.98 7.50
C GLN A 283 -11.36 23.52 6.82
N GLY A 284 -12.07 22.61 7.47
CA GLY A 284 -13.34 22.04 7.00
C GLY A 284 -13.20 20.97 5.91
N ILE A 285 -11.97 20.71 5.43
CA ILE A 285 -11.69 19.84 4.29
C ILE A 285 -11.22 18.45 4.76
N LYS A 286 -11.64 17.42 4.02
CA LYS A 286 -11.17 16.05 4.22
C LYS A 286 -9.83 15.85 3.53
N VAL A 287 -8.81 15.48 4.30
CA VAL A 287 -7.43 15.34 3.81
C VAL A 287 -6.81 14.05 4.33
N THR A 288 -6.41 13.16 3.43
CA THR A 288 -5.55 12.03 3.76
C THR A 288 -4.13 12.33 3.28
N LEU A 289 -3.18 12.34 4.21
CA LEU A 289 -1.76 12.39 3.89
C LEU A 289 -1.19 10.98 3.94
N VAL A 290 -0.41 10.61 2.94
CA VAL A 290 0.36 9.37 2.92
C VAL A 290 1.83 9.75 3.06
N GLN A 291 2.49 9.18 4.07
CA GLN A 291 3.92 9.35 4.28
C GLN A 291 4.70 8.94 3.02
N GLY A 292 5.76 9.70 2.74
CA GLY A 292 6.68 9.50 1.64
C GLY A 292 8.14 9.56 2.08
N ALA A 293 9.07 9.12 1.23
CA ALA A 293 10.51 9.08 1.54
C ALA A 293 11.26 10.41 1.46
N ASN A 294 10.69 11.50 1.96
CA ASN A 294 11.48 12.69 2.23
C ASN A 294 12.06 12.64 3.64
N GLU A 295 12.86 11.59 3.89
CA GLU A 295 13.41 11.23 5.21
C GLU A 295 14.33 12.29 5.80
N GLN A 296 14.87 13.16 4.96
CA GLN A 296 15.69 14.30 5.36
C GLN A 296 14.85 15.44 5.96
N VAL A 297 13.61 15.60 5.50
CA VAL A 297 12.69 16.65 5.97
C VAL A 297 11.80 16.12 7.09
N TRP A 298 11.26 14.92 6.93
CA TRP A 298 10.41 14.25 7.91
C TRP A 298 11.11 12.95 8.31
N PRO A 299 11.92 12.95 9.39
CA PRO A 299 12.67 11.77 9.78
C PRO A 299 11.71 10.61 10.10
N ARG A 300 12.26 9.37 10.07
CA ARG A 300 11.50 8.12 10.24
C ARG A 300 10.97 7.79 11.66
N PRO A 301 10.76 8.72 12.62
CA PRO A 301 9.75 8.51 13.64
C PRO A 301 8.40 9.18 13.30
N ARG A 302 7.28 8.62 13.77
CA ARG A 302 5.91 9.16 13.59
C ARG A 302 5.79 10.64 13.97
N GLY A 303 6.74 11.12 14.77
CA GLY A 303 6.79 12.49 15.26
C GLY A 303 6.33 12.58 16.69
N TYR A 304 6.54 11.53 17.48
CA TYR A 304 6.21 11.51 18.90
C TYR A 304 7.46 11.29 19.75
N LYS A 305 7.54 11.98 20.88
CA LYS A 305 8.43 11.62 21.99
C LYS A 305 7.87 10.39 22.72
N PRO A 306 8.66 9.72 23.59
CA PRO A 306 8.22 8.51 24.28
C PRO A 306 6.86 8.59 24.99
N HIS A 307 6.54 9.75 25.57
CA HIS A 307 5.28 9.99 26.28
C HIS A 307 4.19 10.62 25.41
N GLY A 308 4.19 10.33 24.10
CA GLY A 308 3.13 10.75 23.17
C GLY A 308 3.08 12.25 22.85
N GLN A 309 4.07 13.05 23.28
CA GLN A 309 4.16 14.46 22.90
C GLN A 309 4.56 14.57 21.43
N CYS A 310 3.72 15.23 20.63
CA CYS A 310 4.00 15.48 19.22
C CYS A 310 5.21 16.42 19.07
N ILE A 311 6.08 16.07 18.13
CA ILE A 311 7.28 16.81 17.74
C ILE A 311 6.85 17.84 16.70
N THR A 312 7.13 19.12 16.97
CA THR A 312 6.90 20.21 16.02
C THR A 312 7.69 19.97 14.73
N GLY A 313 7.10 20.27 13.58
CA GLY A 313 7.76 20.00 12.30
C GLY A 313 7.85 18.50 11.98
N SER A 314 6.92 17.68 12.48
CA SER A 314 6.67 16.32 12.00
C SER A 314 5.41 16.25 11.11
N LEU A 315 5.26 15.19 10.30
CA LEU A 315 4.02 14.95 9.54
C LEU A 315 2.81 14.83 10.46
N GLU A 316 3.00 14.29 11.66
CA GLU A 316 1.94 14.24 12.66
C GLU A 316 1.59 15.63 13.20
N ALA A 317 2.55 16.54 13.36
CA ALA A 317 2.24 17.94 13.68
C ALA A 317 1.43 18.59 12.55
N LEU A 318 1.77 18.30 11.29
CA LEU A 318 1.08 18.82 10.12
C LEU A 318 -0.37 18.30 10.02
N ILE A 319 -0.61 16.99 10.10
CA ILE A 319 -1.98 16.44 10.00
C ILE A 319 -2.88 16.99 11.11
N ARG A 320 -2.30 17.30 12.28
CA ARG A 320 -2.97 17.89 13.44
C ARG A 320 -3.34 19.37 13.28
N THR A 321 -2.88 20.05 12.21
CA THR A 321 -3.38 21.38 11.83
C THR A 321 -4.71 21.31 11.09
N GLY A 322 -5.03 20.15 10.51
CA GLY A 322 -6.28 19.92 9.79
C GLY A 322 -7.48 19.78 10.70
N SER A 323 -8.66 19.61 10.10
CA SER A 323 -9.89 19.48 10.86
C SER A 323 -10.01 18.10 11.52
N PHE A 324 -10.32 18.11 12.82
CA PHE A 324 -10.57 16.90 13.60
C PHE A 324 -11.60 15.98 12.92
N GLY A 325 -11.29 14.68 12.87
CA GLY A 325 -12.12 13.64 12.25
C GLY A 325 -12.12 13.63 10.72
N LYS A 326 -11.69 14.72 10.08
CA LYS A 326 -11.63 14.83 8.61
C LYS A 326 -10.26 14.50 8.03
N CYS A 327 -9.22 14.56 8.85
CA CYS A 327 -7.85 14.36 8.43
C CYS A 327 -7.28 13.03 8.93
N TYR A 328 -6.58 12.30 8.04
CA TYR A 328 -5.92 11.04 8.37
C TYR A 328 -4.49 11.01 7.83
N LEU A 329 -3.56 10.51 8.64
CA LEU A 329 -2.18 10.30 8.24
C LEU A 329 -1.89 8.80 8.18
N TYR A 330 -1.66 8.32 6.97
CA TYR A 330 -1.24 6.95 6.70
C TYR A 330 0.29 6.88 6.72
N PHE A 331 0.83 6.15 7.70
CA PHE A 331 2.24 5.81 7.78
C PHE A 331 2.49 4.54 7.00
N THR A 332 3.44 4.61 6.09
CA THR A 332 3.83 3.46 5.30
C THR A 332 4.82 2.59 6.08
N VAL A 333 4.85 1.29 5.76
CA VAL A 333 5.77 0.34 6.38
C VAL A 333 6.36 -0.59 5.33
N ASP A 334 7.69 -0.76 5.36
CA ASP A 334 8.40 -1.72 4.50
C ASP A 334 8.29 -3.14 5.06
N GLN A 335 7.78 -4.06 4.24
CA GLN A 335 7.67 -5.48 4.55
C GLN A 335 9.05 -6.17 4.69
N ASN A 336 10.11 -5.62 4.08
CA ASN A 336 11.43 -6.27 4.03
C ASN A 336 12.25 -6.08 5.33
N SER A 337 11.69 -5.44 6.35
CA SER A 337 12.42 -5.03 7.55
C SER A 337 12.68 -6.14 8.59
N ASN A 338 12.46 -7.43 8.26
CA ASN A 338 12.90 -8.62 9.01
C ASN A 338 12.89 -8.46 10.56
N PHE A 339 11.71 -8.25 11.15
CA PHE A 339 11.52 -8.23 12.61
C PHE A 339 12.55 -7.37 13.38
N GLY A 340 12.62 -6.06 13.14
CA GLY A 340 13.59 -5.28 13.91
C GLY A 340 13.58 -3.76 13.74
N TYR A 341 13.42 -3.24 12.53
CA TYR A 341 13.59 -1.81 12.29
C TYR A 341 12.61 -1.31 11.24
N ARG A 342 11.56 -0.61 11.67
CA ARG A 342 10.62 0.01 10.74
C ARG A 342 11.36 1.02 9.87
N LYS A 343 11.36 0.76 8.57
CA LYS A 343 11.63 1.78 7.57
C LYS A 343 10.30 2.05 6.88
N GLY A 344 9.92 3.33 6.75
CA GLY A 344 8.86 3.69 5.81
C GLY A 344 9.24 3.15 4.44
N ASP A 345 8.25 2.73 3.66
CA ASP A 345 8.54 2.40 2.27
C ASP A 345 9.07 3.66 1.55
N THR A 346 9.94 3.45 0.55
CA THR A 346 10.77 4.51 -0.04
C THR A 346 9.92 5.49 -0.88
N HIS A 347 10.53 6.27 -1.78
CA HIS A 347 9.83 7.34 -2.52
C HIS A 347 8.61 6.83 -3.34
N ASN A 348 8.57 5.53 -3.60
CA ASN A 348 7.47 4.81 -4.21
C ASN A 348 6.87 3.82 -3.18
N PRO A 349 5.80 4.19 -2.47
CA PRO A 349 5.33 3.42 -1.33
C PRO A 349 4.71 2.09 -1.77
N ALA A 350 5.44 1.00 -1.57
CA ALA A 350 5.03 -0.34 -1.97
C ALA A 350 3.75 -0.79 -1.25
N SER A 351 3.58 -0.38 0.01
CA SER A 351 2.42 -0.74 0.84
C SER A 351 1.09 -0.24 0.28
N LEU A 352 1.09 0.81 -0.55
CA LEU A 352 -0.11 1.30 -1.23
C LEU A 352 -0.65 0.33 -2.29
N ARG A 353 0.22 -0.56 -2.80
CA ARG A 353 -0.12 -1.50 -3.88
C ARG A 353 -0.58 -2.86 -3.35
N GLU A 354 -0.49 -3.07 -2.05
CA GLU A 354 -0.81 -4.34 -1.40
C GLU A 354 -2.15 -4.21 -0.67
N TYR A 355 -2.86 -5.34 -0.53
CA TYR A 355 -4.07 -5.44 0.30
C TYR A 355 -5.16 -4.41 -0.03
N ASP A 356 -5.27 -3.98 -1.29
CA ASP A 356 -6.19 -2.91 -1.73
C ASP A 356 -6.01 -1.59 -0.98
N CYS A 357 -4.79 -1.30 -0.50
CA CYS A 357 -4.55 -0.20 0.43
C CYS A 357 -4.92 1.16 -0.16
N LEU A 358 -4.46 1.50 -1.37
CA LEU A 358 -4.77 2.78 -1.99
C LEU A 358 -6.29 2.99 -2.23
N PRO A 359 -7.03 2.03 -2.83
CA PRO A 359 -8.49 2.14 -2.91
C PRO A 359 -9.18 2.26 -1.56
N ARG A 360 -8.79 1.46 -0.56
CA ARG A 360 -9.33 1.57 0.80
C ARG A 360 -9.08 2.95 1.42
N LEU A 361 -7.94 3.58 1.15
CA LEU A 361 -7.67 4.96 1.61
C LEU A 361 -8.61 5.96 0.94
N VAL A 362 -8.91 5.78 -0.35
CA VAL A 362 -9.88 6.61 -1.07
C VAL A 362 -11.30 6.38 -0.54
N ASP A 363 -11.72 5.12 -0.35
CA ASP A 363 -13.02 4.77 0.24
C ASP A 363 -13.17 5.41 1.62
N ALA A 364 -12.16 5.27 2.47
CA ALA A 364 -12.14 5.87 3.79
C ALA A 364 -12.20 7.40 3.74
N LEU A 365 -11.46 8.04 2.84
CA LEU A 365 -11.47 9.49 2.62
C LEU A 365 -12.87 10.02 2.22
N LEU A 366 -13.66 9.20 1.52
CA LEU A 366 -15.02 9.55 1.14
C LEU A 366 -16.04 9.41 2.29
N THR A 367 -15.69 8.78 3.40
CA THR A 367 -16.53 8.72 4.62
C THR A 367 -16.40 9.97 5.50
N ASP A 368 -17.16 10.00 6.60
CA ASP A 368 -17.10 11.09 7.60
C ASP A 368 -15.85 11.02 8.50
N PHE A 369 -15.31 9.81 8.73
CA PHE A 369 -14.16 9.60 9.60
C PHE A 369 -13.12 8.65 8.96
N PRO A 370 -12.19 9.18 8.13
CA PRO A 370 -11.29 8.34 7.35
C PRO A 370 -10.42 7.38 8.18
N ALA A 371 -9.93 7.80 9.34
CA ALA A 371 -9.07 6.92 10.15
C ALA A 371 -9.82 5.68 10.69
N LEU A 372 -11.10 5.83 11.06
CA LEU A 372 -11.94 4.74 11.55
C LEU A 372 -12.35 3.83 10.40
N SER A 373 -12.84 4.40 9.31
CA SER A 373 -13.27 3.65 8.12
C SER A 373 -12.12 2.84 7.51
N PHE A 374 -10.90 3.41 7.46
CA PHE A 374 -9.73 2.69 6.97
C PHE A 374 -9.35 1.53 7.90
N GLY A 375 -9.34 1.74 9.22
CA GLY A 375 -9.10 0.67 10.20
C GLY A 375 -10.14 -0.45 10.09
N ALA A 376 -11.42 -0.10 9.99
CA ALA A 376 -12.54 -1.04 9.86
C ALA A 376 -12.42 -1.93 8.62
N SER A 377 -11.92 -1.38 7.50
CA SER A 377 -11.78 -2.13 6.25
C SER A 377 -10.81 -3.32 6.34
N SER A 378 -9.95 -3.39 7.37
CA SER A 378 -9.08 -4.57 7.61
C SER A 378 -9.84 -5.81 8.07
N ARG A 379 -11.08 -5.68 8.53
CA ARG A 379 -11.94 -6.82 8.90
C ARG A 379 -12.17 -7.78 7.74
N LEU A 380 -12.04 -7.29 6.50
CA LEU A 380 -12.17 -8.09 5.29
C LEU A 380 -10.99 -9.06 5.07
N PHE A 381 -9.89 -8.88 5.80
CA PHE A 381 -8.70 -9.75 5.71
C PHE A 381 -8.83 -11.04 6.53
N VAL A 382 -9.81 -11.09 7.43
CA VAL A 382 -10.16 -12.30 8.17
C VAL A 382 -11.14 -13.12 7.32
N SER A 383 -10.94 -14.44 7.19
CA SER A 383 -11.81 -15.29 6.37
C SER A 383 -13.28 -15.28 6.85
N PRO A 384 -14.26 -15.46 5.93
CA PRO A 384 -15.68 -15.50 6.31
C PRO A 384 -15.98 -16.51 7.42
N LEU A 385 -15.40 -17.71 7.34
CA LEU A 385 -15.56 -18.76 8.35
C LEU A 385 -15.14 -18.28 9.75
N ARG A 386 -14.01 -17.59 9.85
CA ARG A 386 -13.57 -17.02 11.13
C ARG A 386 -14.47 -15.90 11.59
N ARG A 387 -14.89 -14.99 10.72
CA ARG A 387 -15.81 -13.90 11.10
C ARG A 387 -17.13 -14.44 11.66
N ASP A 388 -17.65 -15.51 11.07
CA ASP A 388 -18.87 -16.16 11.54
C ASP A 388 -18.67 -16.83 12.91
N ALA A 389 -17.52 -17.47 13.12
CA ALA A 389 -17.14 -18.05 14.42
C ALA A 389 -16.99 -16.97 15.49
N GLU A 390 -16.25 -15.90 15.21
CA GLU A 390 -16.10 -14.74 16.12
C GLU A 390 -17.46 -14.11 16.47
N GLN A 391 -18.38 -14.03 15.52
CA GLN A 391 -19.73 -13.52 15.75
C GLN A 391 -20.54 -14.42 16.70
N ARG A 392 -20.40 -15.75 16.61
CA ARG A 392 -21.07 -16.72 17.49
C ARG A 392 -20.43 -16.84 18.88
N LEU A 393 -19.12 -16.66 18.97
CA LEU A 393 -18.40 -16.47 20.24
C LEU A 393 -18.84 -15.16 20.92
N GLY A 394 -19.11 -14.14 20.11
CA GLY A 394 -19.56 -12.83 20.55
C GLY A 394 -18.41 -11.86 20.79
N TRP A 395 -18.79 -10.60 20.96
CA TRP A 395 -17.87 -9.46 21.10
C TRP A 395 -17.99 -8.74 22.44
N HIS A 396 -18.93 -9.18 23.28
CA HIS A 396 -19.11 -8.66 24.62
C HIS A 396 -18.73 -9.70 25.67
N HIS A 397 -18.02 -9.27 26.73
CA HIS A 397 -17.73 -10.16 27.85
C HIS A 397 -19.02 -10.58 28.58
N ASP A 398 -20.15 -9.91 28.34
CA ASP A 398 -21.46 -10.31 28.86
C ASP A 398 -22.16 -11.41 28.04
N VAL A 399 -21.90 -11.45 26.73
CA VAL A 399 -22.29 -12.63 25.92
C VAL A 399 -21.49 -13.84 26.40
N LEU A 400 -20.22 -13.60 26.73
CA LEU A 400 -19.39 -14.54 27.48
C LEU A 400 -19.97 -14.77 28.89
N ALA A 401 -20.48 -13.79 29.63
CA ALA A 401 -20.94 -13.98 31.03
C ALA A 401 -22.03 -15.05 31.22
N SER A 402 -22.87 -15.30 30.22
CA SER A 402 -23.81 -16.44 30.29
C SER A 402 -23.12 -17.81 30.27
N ARG A 403 -21.92 -17.90 29.66
CA ARG A 403 -21.09 -19.11 29.52
C ARG A 403 -19.89 -19.14 30.47
N PHE A 404 -19.45 -17.98 30.98
CA PHE A 404 -18.16 -17.77 31.68
C PHE A 404 -18.33 -17.49 33.19
N ASN A 405 -19.53 -17.69 33.73
CA ASN A 405 -19.80 -17.57 35.15
C ASN A 405 -19.89 -18.97 35.77
N GLY A 406 -18.89 -19.32 36.58
CA GLY A 406 -18.84 -20.56 37.34
C GLY A 406 -17.74 -20.52 38.39
N PRO A 407 -17.74 -21.50 39.32
CA PRO A 407 -16.79 -21.52 40.44
C PRO A 407 -15.37 -21.87 39.99
N ASP A 408 -15.24 -22.64 38.92
CA ASP A 408 -13.95 -23.12 38.40
C ASP A 408 -13.37 -22.09 37.43
N LEU A 409 -12.09 -21.75 37.65
CA LEU A 409 -11.35 -20.79 36.83
C LEU A 409 -11.12 -21.29 35.40
N ARG A 410 -10.84 -22.59 35.24
CA ARG A 410 -10.60 -23.25 33.96
C ARG A 410 -11.66 -24.33 33.78
N VAL A 411 -12.42 -24.27 32.69
CA VAL A 411 -13.50 -25.21 32.40
C VAL A 411 -13.29 -25.82 31.02
N ASP A 412 -13.17 -27.14 30.97
CA ASP A 412 -13.02 -27.86 29.70
C ASP A 412 -14.20 -27.56 28.77
N VAL A 413 -13.89 -27.20 27.52
CA VAL A 413 -14.88 -27.04 26.45
C VAL A 413 -15.00 -28.40 25.73
N PRO A 414 -16.16 -29.09 25.81
CA PRO A 414 -16.28 -30.43 25.24
C PRO A 414 -16.02 -30.44 23.75
N ALA A 415 -15.17 -31.37 23.30
CA ALA A 415 -14.85 -31.54 21.88
C ALA A 415 -16.12 -31.76 21.05
N GLY A 416 -16.20 -31.07 19.90
CA GLY A 416 -17.31 -31.18 18.95
C GLY A 416 -18.56 -30.36 19.30
N CYS A 417 -18.62 -29.69 20.45
CA CYS A 417 -19.66 -28.69 20.71
C CYS A 417 -19.47 -27.45 19.83
N ASP A 418 -20.51 -26.62 19.70
CA ASP A 418 -20.45 -25.43 18.81
C ASP A 418 -19.39 -24.43 19.26
N GLU A 419 -19.22 -24.24 20.57
CA GLU A 419 -18.16 -23.38 21.13
C GLU A 419 -16.76 -23.89 20.78
N TYR A 420 -16.52 -25.20 20.91
CA TYR A 420 -15.24 -25.81 20.52
C TYR A 420 -14.97 -25.58 19.03
N LYS A 421 -15.96 -25.83 18.17
CA LYS A 421 -15.84 -25.64 16.72
C LYS A 421 -15.57 -24.19 16.35
N ASP A 422 -16.16 -23.23 17.05
CA ASP A 422 -15.92 -21.82 16.83
C ASP A 422 -14.50 -21.41 17.23
N VAL A 423 -14.01 -21.85 18.41
CA VAL A 423 -12.62 -21.61 18.83
C VAL A 423 -11.62 -22.29 17.88
N GLU A 424 -11.90 -23.52 17.48
CA GLU A 424 -11.09 -24.25 16.49
C GLU A 424 -11.07 -23.53 15.14
N ALA A 425 -12.21 -23.02 14.66
CA ALA A 425 -12.29 -22.25 13.42
C ALA A 425 -11.47 -20.96 13.49
N VAL A 426 -11.45 -20.29 14.66
CA VAL A 426 -10.61 -19.10 14.89
C VAL A 426 -9.11 -19.47 14.91
N PHE A 427 -8.74 -20.57 15.57
CA PHE A 427 -7.36 -21.09 15.63
C PHE A 427 -6.81 -21.49 14.26
N ARG A 428 -7.61 -22.23 13.48
CA ARG A 428 -7.23 -22.74 12.15
C ARG A 428 -7.43 -21.75 11.02
N ALA A 429 -7.88 -20.53 11.32
CA ALA A 429 -8.24 -19.57 10.29
C ALA A 429 -7.05 -19.17 9.42
N GLU A 430 -7.21 -19.39 8.12
CA GLU A 430 -6.41 -18.74 7.10
C GLU A 430 -6.91 -17.29 6.88
N PRO A 431 -6.04 -16.38 6.41
CA PRO A 431 -6.48 -15.10 5.89
C PRO A 431 -7.54 -15.26 4.80
N ALA A 432 -8.31 -14.20 4.54
CA ALA A 432 -9.28 -14.17 3.46
C ALA A 432 -8.63 -14.43 2.09
N GLU A 433 -9.43 -14.92 1.14
CA GLU A 433 -8.96 -15.18 -0.23
C GLU A 433 -8.27 -13.94 -0.83
N GLY A 434 -7.10 -14.14 -1.43
CA GLY A 434 -6.28 -13.06 -2.00
C GLY A 434 -5.41 -12.31 -0.99
N VAL A 435 -5.55 -12.57 0.31
CA VAL A 435 -4.73 -11.98 1.38
C VAL A 435 -3.62 -12.96 1.77
N LYS A 436 -2.37 -12.50 1.72
CA LYS A 436 -1.23 -13.24 2.28
C LYS A 436 -1.07 -12.90 3.76
N ARG A 437 -0.65 -13.88 4.58
CA ARG A 437 -0.17 -13.58 5.93
C ARG A 437 0.93 -12.54 5.85
N PHE A 438 0.88 -11.57 6.75
CA PHE A 438 1.89 -10.51 6.79
C PHE A 438 3.27 -11.06 7.18
N TYR A 439 3.29 -11.97 8.17
CA TYR A 439 4.47 -12.73 8.57
C TYR A 439 4.31 -14.21 8.22
N PHE A 440 5.43 -14.88 7.92
CA PHE A 440 5.46 -16.32 7.62
C PHE A 440 4.43 -16.72 6.55
N SER A 441 4.51 -16.07 5.38
CA SER A 441 3.49 -16.15 4.31
C SER A 441 3.14 -17.57 3.84
N ASP A 442 4.04 -18.53 4.07
CA ASP A 442 3.99 -19.92 3.63
C ASP A 442 3.74 -20.93 4.76
N ARG A 443 3.54 -20.48 6.02
CA ARG A 443 3.43 -21.37 7.18
C ARG A 443 2.15 -21.11 7.99
N GLY A 444 1.23 -22.06 7.95
CA GLY A 444 0.02 -22.05 8.77
C GLY A 444 0.13 -22.91 10.03
N VAL A 445 -1.01 -23.42 10.50
CA VAL A 445 -1.15 -24.29 11.68
C VAL A 445 -1.77 -25.65 11.34
N GLU A 446 -1.86 -25.98 10.05
CA GLU A 446 -2.43 -27.22 9.52
C GLU A 446 -1.72 -28.49 10.00
N HIS A 447 -0.46 -28.37 10.41
CA HIS A 447 0.37 -29.44 10.94
C HIS A 447 0.16 -29.70 12.45
N LEU A 448 -0.76 -28.97 13.09
CA LEU A 448 -1.05 -29.04 14.51
C LEU A 448 -2.43 -29.64 14.78
N THR A 449 -2.52 -30.40 15.86
CA THR A 449 -3.76 -30.92 16.44
C THR A 449 -4.06 -30.16 17.74
N ILE A 450 -5.30 -29.67 17.87
CA ILE A 450 -5.80 -29.16 19.14
C ILE A 450 -6.10 -30.37 20.03
N THR A 451 -5.42 -30.49 21.15
CA THR A 451 -5.62 -31.59 22.11
C THR A 451 -6.71 -31.27 23.11
N LYS A 452 -6.81 -30.01 23.52
CA LYS A 452 -7.77 -29.54 24.53
C LYS A 452 -8.10 -28.05 24.33
N ILE A 453 -9.32 -27.65 24.65
CA ILE A 453 -9.71 -26.24 24.80
C ILE A 453 -10.32 -26.07 26.18
N GLU A 454 -9.84 -25.08 26.91
CA GLU A 454 -10.40 -24.67 28.20
C GLU A 454 -10.91 -23.25 28.10
N ARG A 455 -12.05 -23.00 28.72
CA ARG A 455 -12.63 -21.68 28.92
C ARG A 455 -12.15 -21.12 30.25
N VAL A 456 -11.71 -19.87 30.25
CA VAL A 456 -11.27 -19.15 31.45
C VAL A 456 -12.43 -18.35 32.02
N GLN A 457 -12.76 -18.55 33.29
CA GLN A 457 -13.90 -17.95 33.97
C GLN A 457 -13.42 -17.10 35.15
N ASN A 458 -13.12 -15.83 34.89
CA ASN A 458 -12.67 -14.90 35.93
C ASN A 458 -13.51 -13.61 35.92
N ARG A 459 -14.45 -13.52 36.86
CA ARG A 459 -15.36 -12.38 36.99
C ARG A 459 -14.63 -11.06 37.28
N HIS A 460 -13.59 -11.08 38.11
CA HIS A 460 -12.88 -9.86 38.47
C HIS A 460 -12.09 -9.31 37.27
N LEU A 461 -11.43 -10.18 36.50
CA LEU A 461 -10.78 -9.81 35.24
C LEU A 461 -11.80 -9.23 34.24
N LYS A 462 -12.96 -9.88 34.11
CA LYS A 462 -14.05 -9.39 33.27
C LYS A 462 -14.46 -7.96 33.66
N ASP A 463 -14.75 -7.72 34.93
CA ASP A 463 -15.22 -6.42 35.41
C ASP A 463 -14.16 -5.32 35.17
N CYS A 464 -12.87 -5.66 35.27
CA CYS A 464 -11.76 -4.75 34.90
C CYS A 464 -11.78 -4.39 33.41
N VAL A 465 -11.94 -5.38 32.53
CA VAL A 465 -11.95 -5.15 31.06
C VAL A 465 -13.22 -4.39 30.63
N ASP A 466 -14.37 -4.63 31.25
CA ASP A 466 -15.60 -3.87 30.96
C ASP A 466 -15.47 -2.38 31.30
N ASN A 467 -14.77 -2.04 32.38
CA ASN A 467 -14.44 -0.64 32.67
C ASN A 467 -13.60 -0.02 31.54
N LYS A 468 -12.64 -0.78 31.02
CA LYS A 468 -11.78 -0.32 29.92
C LYS A 468 -12.55 -0.19 28.61
N ARG A 469 -13.50 -1.08 28.34
CA ARG A 469 -14.43 -0.95 27.22
C ARG A 469 -15.22 0.35 27.28
N ASN A 470 -15.70 0.73 28.46
CA ASN A 470 -16.39 2.00 28.65
C ASN A 470 -15.48 3.20 28.30
N ASP A 471 -14.17 3.12 28.58
CA ASP A 471 -13.21 4.13 28.13
C ASP A 471 -13.11 4.19 26.60
N VAL A 472 -13.05 3.05 25.94
CA VAL A 472 -13.03 2.96 24.47
C VAL A 472 -14.28 3.58 23.86
N GLN A 473 -15.46 3.24 24.39
CA GLN A 473 -16.72 3.79 23.94
C GLN A 473 -16.78 5.31 24.14
N ARG A 474 -16.35 5.81 25.31
CA ARG A 474 -16.28 7.26 25.57
C ARG A 474 -15.32 7.96 24.61
N ASN A 475 -14.14 7.38 24.36
CA ASN A 475 -13.16 7.92 23.42
C ASN A 475 -13.74 8.03 22.00
N LEU A 476 -14.42 6.99 21.52
CA LEU A 476 -15.10 6.99 20.21
C LEU A 476 -16.23 8.03 20.16
N GLN A 477 -17.02 8.19 21.23
CA GLN A 477 -18.05 9.22 21.31
C GLN A 477 -17.46 10.64 21.20
N THR A 478 -16.27 10.90 21.77
CA THR A 478 -15.59 12.21 21.58
C THR A 478 -15.20 12.48 20.12
N MET A 479 -15.12 11.42 19.30
CA MET A 479 -14.84 11.46 17.87
C MET A 479 -16.12 11.50 17.02
N GLY A 480 -17.31 11.45 17.64
CA GLY A 480 -18.59 11.35 16.93
C GLY A 480 -18.85 9.95 16.34
N ALA A 481 -18.17 8.92 16.85
CA ALA A 481 -18.28 7.55 16.39
C ALA A 481 -18.91 6.65 17.45
N HIS A 482 -19.40 5.48 17.01
CA HIS A 482 -19.93 4.44 17.87
C HIS A 482 -18.99 3.24 17.90
N PHE A 483 -19.05 2.49 18.99
CA PHE A 483 -18.35 1.22 19.09
C PHE A 483 -18.91 0.24 18.06
N GLU A 484 -17.99 -0.48 17.42
CA GLU A 484 -18.30 -1.47 16.38
C GLU A 484 -17.53 -2.76 16.68
N ALA A 485 -18.29 -3.83 16.87
CA ALA A 485 -17.78 -5.17 17.11
C ALA A 485 -16.98 -5.71 15.92
N GLY A 486 -15.82 -6.33 16.19
CA GLY A 486 -14.88 -6.80 15.16
C GLY A 486 -13.96 -5.71 14.58
N VAL A 487 -14.25 -4.44 14.85
CA VAL A 487 -13.41 -3.29 14.48
C VAL A 487 -12.64 -2.78 15.69
N HIS A 488 -13.37 -2.37 16.72
CA HIS A 488 -12.82 -1.77 17.95
C HIS A 488 -12.55 -2.79 19.05
N CYS A 489 -12.96 -4.04 18.82
CA CYS A 489 -12.68 -5.20 19.63
C CYS A 489 -12.38 -6.40 18.72
N LYS A 490 -11.39 -7.20 19.07
CA LYS A 490 -10.85 -8.29 18.24
C LYS A 490 -10.59 -9.54 19.06
N TRP A 491 -10.84 -10.70 18.45
CA TRP A 491 -10.35 -11.99 18.93
C TRP A 491 -8.91 -12.17 18.48
N LEU A 492 -7.95 -12.16 19.41
CA LEU A 492 -6.52 -12.19 19.12
C LEU A 492 -5.78 -13.23 19.98
N PHE A 493 -4.67 -13.73 19.48
CA PHE A 493 -3.84 -14.73 20.14
C PHE A 493 -2.74 -14.10 20.97
N HIS A 494 -2.44 -14.70 22.12
CA HIS A 494 -1.28 -14.38 22.93
C HIS A 494 -0.54 -15.67 23.29
N GLY A 495 0.79 -15.65 23.20
CA GLY A 495 1.64 -16.76 23.61
C GLY A 495 2.39 -16.43 24.89
N PRO A 496 1.96 -16.96 26.05
CA PRO A 496 2.66 -16.77 27.31
C PRO A 496 4.09 -17.32 27.26
N SER A 497 4.97 -16.84 28.15
CA SER A 497 6.35 -17.31 28.22
C SER A 497 6.43 -18.76 28.71
N ASP A 498 5.60 -19.11 29.69
CA ASP A 498 5.59 -20.37 30.42
C ASP A 498 4.22 -20.56 31.10
N ALA A 499 4.02 -21.70 31.77
CA ALA A 499 2.77 -22.03 32.43
C ALA A 499 2.46 -21.11 33.64
N ASP A 500 3.47 -20.64 34.37
CA ASP A 500 3.29 -19.74 35.51
C ASP A 500 2.80 -18.35 35.05
N ALA A 501 3.37 -17.85 33.95
CA ALA A 501 2.93 -16.62 33.31
C ALA A 501 1.48 -16.74 32.80
N LEU A 502 1.12 -17.87 32.20
CA LEU A 502 -0.27 -18.15 31.81
C LEU A 502 -1.18 -18.11 33.03
N GLN A 503 -0.82 -18.81 34.10
CA GLN A 503 -1.62 -18.87 35.32
C GLN A 503 -1.82 -17.47 35.94
N SER A 504 -0.75 -16.68 36.01
CA SER A 504 -0.82 -15.30 36.49
C SER A 504 -1.76 -14.43 35.64
N ILE A 505 -1.71 -14.55 34.31
CA ILE A 505 -2.58 -13.81 33.39
C ILE A 505 -4.06 -14.11 33.63
N ILE A 506 -4.42 -15.37 33.86
CA ILE A 506 -5.83 -15.78 34.02
C ILE A 506 -6.38 -15.58 35.43
N GLU A 507 -5.52 -15.50 36.45
CA GLU A 507 -5.93 -15.34 37.85
C GLU A 507 -5.98 -13.87 38.29
N ASN A 508 -4.96 -13.09 37.93
CA ASN A 508 -4.67 -11.82 38.58
C ASN A 508 -5.25 -10.63 37.80
N PRO A 509 -6.35 -9.99 38.25
CA PRO A 509 -6.92 -8.84 37.56
C PRO A 509 -6.06 -7.57 37.60
N LEU A 510 -5.07 -7.50 38.50
CA LEU A 510 -4.17 -6.36 38.63
C LEU A 510 -2.92 -6.49 37.77
N GLN A 511 -2.38 -7.71 37.63
CA GLN A 511 -1.23 -7.97 36.75
C GLN A 511 -1.68 -8.28 35.32
N GLY A 512 -2.71 -9.11 35.15
CA GLY A 512 -3.27 -9.54 33.86
C GLY A 512 -2.18 -9.79 32.82
N PHE A 513 -2.33 -9.16 31.66
CA PHE A 513 -1.24 -9.06 30.69
C PHE A 513 -0.24 -7.97 31.09
N ALA A 514 0.69 -8.30 31.97
CA ALA A 514 1.75 -7.40 32.37
C ALA A 514 2.61 -7.03 31.14
N PRO A 515 2.82 -5.73 30.83
CA PRO A 515 3.65 -5.34 29.71
C PRO A 515 5.08 -5.87 29.90
N GLN A 516 5.55 -6.69 28.98
CA GLN A 516 6.94 -7.13 29.02
C GLN A 516 7.83 -5.95 28.65
N THR A 517 8.71 -5.53 29.55
CA THR A 517 9.82 -4.67 29.15
C THR A 517 10.74 -5.50 28.25
N GLY A 518 11.10 -5.02 27.07
CA GLY A 518 12.02 -5.73 26.16
C GLY A 518 13.36 -6.16 26.79
N LEU A 519 13.71 -5.58 27.94
CA LEU A 519 14.82 -6.00 28.81
C LEU A 519 14.68 -7.41 29.38
N ALA A 520 13.46 -7.90 29.63
CA ALA A 520 13.20 -9.20 30.26
C ALA A 520 13.30 -10.38 29.27
N THR A 521 13.01 -10.14 27.98
CA THR A 521 13.06 -11.17 26.92
C THR A 521 14.26 -11.03 25.98
N GLY A 522 15.05 -9.95 26.14
CA GLY A 522 16.14 -9.60 25.23
C GLY A 522 15.66 -9.19 23.82
N ARG A 523 14.36 -8.94 23.64
CA ARG A 523 13.76 -8.51 22.36
C ARG A 523 13.27 -7.06 22.46
N PRO A 524 13.54 -6.18 21.49
CA PRO A 524 13.07 -4.79 21.51
C PRO A 524 11.54 -4.70 21.50
N ASN A 525 10.99 -3.67 22.14
CA ASN A 525 9.55 -3.36 22.15
C ASN A 525 9.11 -2.74 20.80
N LEU A 526 9.29 -3.47 19.69
CA LEU A 526 9.25 -2.94 18.31
C LEU A 526 8.09 -1.99 17.98
N TRP A 527 6.92 -2.20 18.59
CA TRP A 527 5.68 -1.49 18.25
C TRP A 527 5.11 -0.69 19.43
N GLY A 528 5.92 -0.49 20.46
CA GLY A 528 5.57 0.29 21.64
C GLY A 528 5.40 -0.57 22.88
N TYR A 529 5.22 0.12 24.01
CA TYR A 529 5.02 -0.48 25.32
C TYR A 529 3.60 -1.03 25.47
N GLY A 530 3.48 -2.30 25.84
CA GLY A 530 2.21 -2.95 26.13
C GLY A 530 2.30 -4.48 26.02
N ALA A 531 1.14 -5.13 26.10
CA ALA A 531 0.94 -6.54 25.82
C ALA A 531 0.71 -6.75 24.32
N TYR A 532 1.34 -7.78 23.76
CA TYR A 532 1.35 -8.05 22.32
C TYR A 532 0.38 -9.19 22.00
N PHE A 533 -0.43 -8.99 20.96
CA PHE A 533 -1.43 -9.93 20.50
C PHE A 533 -1.35 -10.09 18.98
N ALA A 534 -1.50 -11.31 18.49
CA ALA A 534 -1.48 -11.60 17.07
C ALA A 534 -2.89 -11.86 16.53
N LEU A 535 -3.16 -11.44 15.30
CA LEU A 535 -4.41 -11.72 14.63
C LEU A 535 -4.53 -13.22 14.35
N HIS A 536 -3.49 -13.88 13.87
CA HIS A 536 -3.50 -15.31 13.52
C HIS A 536 -2.63 -16.14 14.48
N ALA A 537 -3.13 -17.33 14.86
CA ALA A 537 -2.38 -18.28 15.68
C ALA A 537 -1.05 -18.68 15.04
N SER A 538 -1.01 -18.73 13.70
CA SER A 538 0.21 -19.03 12.94
C SER A 538 1.36 -18.08 13.27
N TYR A 539 1.11 -16.81 13.60
CA TYR A 539 2.18 -15.92 14.02
C TYR A 539 2.81 -16.39 15.33
N CYS A 540 2.00 -16.63 16.36
CA CYS A 540 2.48 -17.06 17.68
C CYS A 540 3.29 -18.35 17.56
N VAL A 541 2.74 -19.36 16.87
CA VAL A 541 3.39 -20.65 16.65
C VAL A 541 4.73 -20.48 15.93
N ASN A 542 4.76 -19.80 14.78
CA ASN A 542 5.95 -19.73 13.94
C ASN A 542 7.04 -18.80 14.49
N ALA A 543 6.67 -17.79 15.27
CA ALA A 543 7.63 -16.92 15.97
C ALA A 543 8.08 -17.49 17.34
N GLY A 544 7.54 -18.66 17.74
CA GLY A 544 7.91 -19.37 18.97
C GLY A 544 7.31 -18.79 20.25
N TYR A 545 6.25 -17.99 20.16
CA TYR A 545 5.50 -17.50 21.32
C TYR A 545 4.57 -18.62 21.83
N GLY A 546 4.55 -18.88 23.14
CA GLY A 546 3.86 -20.04 23.72
C GLY A 546 4.64 -21.36 23.66
N LYS A 547 5.81 -21.39 23.01
CA LYS A 547 6.61 -22.63 22.82
C LYS A 547 7.01 -23.32 24.13
N TYR A 548 7.25 -22.56 25.19
CA TYR A 548 7.65 -23.08 26.51
C TYR A 548 6.50 -23.06 27.53
N CYS A 549 5.31 -22.63 27.11
CA CYS A 549 4.10 -22.71 27.89
C CYS A 549 3.46 -24.07 27.63
N LEU A 550 3.82 -25.06 28.45
CA LEU A 550 3.41 -26.46 28.27
C LEU A 550 2.44 -26.89 29.36
N ASP A 551 1.48 -27.75 29.01
CA ASP A 551 0.65 -28.44 29.99
C ASP A 551 1.37 -29.69 30.56
N GLU A 552 0.68 -30.45 31.40
CA GLU A 552 1.22 -31.66 32.05
C GLU A 552 1.56 -32.79 31.06
N GLU A 553 0.99 -32.75 29.85
CA GLU A 553 1.22 -33.73 28.77
C GLU A 553 2.24 -33.23 27.74
N GLU A 554 2.95 -32.13 28.03
CA GLU A 554 3.88 -31.43 27.13
C GLU A 554 3.23 -30.84 25.86
N ASN A 555 1.91 -30.64 25.85
CA ASN A 555 1.25 -29.88 24.79
C ASN A 555 1.51 -28.38 24.98
N SER A 556 1.73 -27.67 23.88
CA SER A 556 1.88 -26.21 23.92
C SER A 556 0.53 -25.52 24.17
N MET A 557 0.55 -24.41 24.92
CA MET A 557 -0.64 -23.63 25.27
C MET A 557 -0.57 -22.22 24.68
N LEU A 558 -1.66 -21.81 24.02
CA LEU A 558 -1.88 -20.44 23.54
C LEU A 558 -3.17 -19.88 24.14
N LEU A 559 -3.19 -18.58 24.39
CA LEU A 559 -4.40 -17.87 24.82
C LEU A 559 -5.13 -17.27 23.61
N LEU A 560 -6.43 -17.47 23.54
CA LEU A 560 -7.33 -16.71 22.66
C LEU A 560 -8.06 -15.66 23.51
N CYS A 561 -7.83 -14.39 23.17
CA CYS A 561 -8.19 -13.24 23.98
C CYS A 561 -9.21 -12.36 23.26
N LEU A 562 -10.17 -11.82 24.00
CA LEU A 562 -11.02 -10.73 23.52
C LEU A 562 -10.37 -9.40 23.90
N VAL A 563 -9.94 -8.63 22.92
CA VAL A 563 -9.09 -7.45 23.10
C VAL A 563 -9.76 -6.20 22.55
N ASP A 564 -9.92 -5.19 23.39
CA ASP A 564 -10.46 -3.89 23.01
C ASP A 564 -9.36 -2.98 22.45
N THR A 565 -9.26 -2.93 21.12
CA THR A 565 -8.21 -2.19 20.41
C THR A 565 -8.55 -0.72 20.20
N GLY A 566 -9.83 -0.36 20.21
CA GLY A 566 -10.29 1.00 19.91
C GLY A 566 -9.75 1.52 18.58
N VAL A 567 -9.23 2.76 18.58
CA VAL A 567 -8.61 3.38 17.41
C VAL A 567 -7.12 3.13 17.42
N SER A 568 -6.64 2.35 16.45
CA SER A 568 -5.23 1.96 16.39
C SER A 568 -4.37 2.98 15.64
N CYS A 569 -3.10 3.09 16.02
CA CYS A 569 -2.08 3.73 15.22
C CYS A 569 -0.87 2.82 15.01
N VAL A 570 -0.14 3.05 13.93
CA VAL A 570 1.16 2.40 13.69
C VAL A 570 2.10 2.68 14.88
N GLY A 571 2.58 1.61 15.53
CA GLY A 571 3.42 1.68 16.73
C GLY A 571 4.90 1.97 16.47
N GLU A 572 5.65 2.30 17.51
CA GLU A 572 7.10 2.56 17.44
C GLU A 572 7.80 2.15 18.73
N GLU A 573 9.07 1.78 18.63
CA GLU A 573 9.82 1.20 19.75
C GLU A 573 9.86 2.09 21.00
N HIS A 574 10.01 3.40 20.80
CA HIS A 574 10.15 4.35 21.89
C HIS A 574 8.83 4.78 22.53
N LEU A 575 7.67 4.40 21.99
CA LEU A 575 6.36 4.83 22.50
C LEU A 575 5.98 4.10 23.78
N LEU A 576 5.81 4.86 24.86
CA LEU A 576 5.38 4.38 26.17
C LEU A 576 3.89 4.63 26.43
N THR A 577 3.32 5.65 25.77
CA THR A 577 1.93 6.05 25.95
C THR A 577 1.19 6.24 24.65
N TYR A 578 -0.13 6.00 24.63
CA TYR A 578 -0.95 6.32 23.47
C TYR A 578 -0.95 7.82 23.17
N PRO A 579 -0.59 8.23 21.94
CA PRO A 579 -0.64 9.62 21.57
C PRO A 579 -2.07 10.12 21.37
N ARG A 580 -2.25 11.45 21.51
CA ARG A 580 -3.50 12.12 21.13
C ARG A 580 -3.66 12.16 19.62
N ILE A 581 -4.86 11.89 19.14
CA ILE A 581 -5.22 11.94 17.71
C ILE A 581 -5.15 13.40 17.22
N HIS A 582 -5.59 14.36 18.04
CA HIS A 582 -5.69 15.77 17.65
C HIS A 582 -5.55 16.70 18.87
N PRO A 583 -4.95 17.90 18.74
CA PRO A 583 -4.71 18.80 19.87
C PRO A 583 -6.01 19.39 20.46
N GLY A 584 -7.00 19.69 19.63
CA GLY A 584 -8.26 20.33 20.03
C GLY A 584 -9.28 19.43 20.72
N ARG A 585 -8.99 18.13 20.91
CA ARG A 585 -9.89 17.15 21.54
C ARG A 585 -9.10 16.24 22.49
N MET A 586 -9.80 15.62 23.43
CA MET A 586 -9.21 14.65 24.37
C MET A 586 -9.04 13.24 23.77
N ALA A 587 -9.35 13.04 22.48
CA ALA A 587 -9.30 11.74 21.84
C ALA A 587 -7.86 11.21 21.67
N THR A 588 -7.62 9.97 22.06
CA THR A 588 -6.34 9.28 21.90
C THR A 588 -6.48 8.03 21.03
N TYR A 589 -5.36 7.58 20.46
CA TYR A 589 -5.28 6.20 20.02
C TYR A 589 -5.40 5.26 21.24
N MET A 590 -5.73 4.00 21.01
CA MET A 590 -5.97 3.02 22.08
C MET A 590 -5.30 1.67 21.85
N SER A 591 -4.59 1.52 20.74
CA SER A 591 -3.68 0.41 20.52
C SER A 591 -2.62 0.80 19.51
N PHE A 592 -1.51 0.07 19.53
CA PHE A 592 -0.55 0.11 18.44
C PHE A 592 -0.73 -1.07 17.49
N ILE A 593 -0.36 -0.88 16.23
CA ILE A 593 -0.34 -1.93 15.21
C ILE A 593 1.00 -1.98 14.47
N ASP A 594 1.39 -3.16 13.99
CA ASP A 594 2.56 -3.39 13.14
C ASP A 594 2.42 -2.75 11.75
N SER A 595 1.25 -2.83 11.13
CA SER A 595 0.99 -2.26 9.81
C SER A 595 -0.42 -1.70 9.71
N ALA A 596 -0.59 -0.52 9.11
CA ALA A 596 -1.91 0.03 8.81
C ALA A 596 -2.55 -0.62 7.56
N SER A 597 -1.75 -1.13 6.61
CA SER A 597 -2.26 -1.77 5.39
C SER A 597 -2.80 -3.16 5.65
N ASN A 598 -2.17 -3.94 6.53
CA ASN A 598 -2.58 -5.28 6.93
C ASN A 598 -2.08 -5.58 8.37
N PRO A 599 -2.84 -5.16 9.39
CA PRO A 599 -2.41 -5.34 10.78
C PRO A 599 -2.43 -6.82 11.19
N GLU A 600 -1.27 -7.35 11.59
CA GLU A 600 -1.14 -8.70 12.17
C GLU A 600 -0.92 -8.63 13.67
N ILE A 601 -0.23 -7.59 14.17
CA ILE A 601 0.09 -7.43 15.59
C ILE A 601 -0.62 -6.23 16.17
N PHE A 602 -1.21 -6.42 17.34
CA PHE A 602 -1.84 -5.39 18.14
C PHE A 602 -1.14 -5.30 19.49
N VAL A 603 -0.83 -4.09 19.92
CA VAL A 603 -0.25 -3.84 21.25
C VAL A 603 -1.23 -2.99 22.06
N THR A 604 -1.69 -3.53 23.18
CA THR A 604 -2.60 -2.84 24.11
C THR A 604 -2.01 -2.76 25.50
N TYR A 605 -2.59 -1.96 26.39
CA TYR A 605 -2.36 -2.13 27.82
C TYR A 605 -3.03 -3.41 28.31
N GLY A 606 -2.55 -3.93 29.45
CA GLY A 606 -2.97 -5.24 29.94
C GLY A 606 -4.44 -5.31 30.38
N ASP A 607 -5.02 -4.18 30.76
CA ASP A 607 -6.42 -4.04 31.19
C ASP A 607 -7.42 -4.00 30.02
N GLN A 608 -6.95 -4.09 28.77
CA GLN A 608 -7.78 -4.07 27.55
C GLN A 608 -8.11 -5.47 27.01
N ALA A 609 -7.61 -6.54 27.64
CA ALA A 609 -7.69 -7.89 27.12
C ALA A 609 -8.24 -8.87 28.16
N TYR A 610 -9.19 -9.69 27.74
CA TYR A 610 -9.71 -10.81 28.53
C TYR A 610 -9.20 -12.14 27.93
N PRO A 611 -8.43 -12.95 28.69
CA PRO A 611 -7.97 -14.26 28.22
C PRO A 611 -9.16 -15.22 28.27
N ALA A 612 -9.86 -15.44 27.16
CA ALA A 612 -11.13 -16.18 27.19
C ALA A 612 -10.95 -17.70 27.09
N TYR A 613 -9.97 -18.15 26.29
CA TYR A 613 -9.71 -19.57 26.09
C TYR A 613 -8.21 -19.88 26.18
N ILE A 614 -7.91 -21.07 26.71
CA ILE A 614 -6.60 -21.72 26.61
C ILE A 614 -6.74 -22.83 25.57
N ILE A 615 -5.90 -22.79 24.55
CA ILE A 615 -5.88 -23.77 23.47
C ILE A 615 -4.59 -24.58 23.61
N HIS A 616 -4.76 -25.87 23.89
CA HIS A 616 -3.68 -26.84 23.97
C HIS A 616 -3.51 -27.49 22.61
N TYR A 617 -2.27 -27.59 22.13
CA TYR A 617 -1.98 -28.17 20.84
C TYR A 617 -0.63 -28.87 20.81
N ALA A 618 -0.54 -29.86 19.93
CA ALA A 618 0.67 -30.62 19.65
C ALA A 618 0.86 -30.76 18.13
N PRO A 619 2.10 -31.00 17.65
CA PRO A 619 2.31 -31.48 16.29
C PRO A 619 1.47 -32.73 16.02
N HIS A 620 1.03 -32.92 14.77
CA HIS A 620 0.41 -34.19 14.39
C HIS A 620 1.30 -35.35 14.83
N HIS A 621 0.74 -36.29 15.58
CA HIS A 621 1.35 -37.61 15.67
C HIS A 621 1.34 -38.18 14.25
N SER A 622 2.49 -38.17 13.58
CA SER A 622 2.71 -39.10 12.49
C SER A 622 2.46 -40.48 13.10
N VAL A 623 1.35 -41.12 12.73
CA VAL A 623 1.27 -42.58 12.84
C VAL A 623 2.51 -43.07 12.09
N GLN A 624 3.40 -43.68 12.86
CA GLN A 624 4.82 -43.98 12.62
C GLN A 624 5.27 -44.11 11.16
#